data_AF-A0A1L2F198-F1
#
_entry.id   AF-A0A1L2F198-F1
#
_cell.length_a   1.000
_cell.length_b   1.000
_cell.length_c   1.000
_cell.angle_alpha   90.00
_cell.angle_beta   90.00
_cell.angle_gamma   90.00
#
_symmetry.space_group_name_H-M   'P 1'
#
loop_
_entity.id
_entity.type
_entity.pdbx_description
1 polymer ?
#
loop_
_entity_poly.entity_id
_entity_poly.type
_entity_poly.pdbx_seq_one_letter_code
_entity_poly.pdbx_strand_id
1 'polypeptide(L)' 'SGDLFNAGIRPAINVGISVSRVGSAAQIKAMKQVAGKLKLELAQFAELEAFAQFASDLDKATQNQLARGQRLRE' A
#
# COMPACT_ATOMS: atom_id res chain seq x y z
N SER A 1 -8.39 -5.96 -10.20
CA SER A 1 -7.49 -5.16 -11.06
C SER A 1 -8.24 -4.16 -11.93
N GLY A 2 -9.43 -4.49 -12.45
CA GLY A 2 -10.27 -3.53 -13.17
C GLY A 2 -10.60 -2.28 -12.34
N ASP A 3 -10.99 -2.45 -11.07
CA ASP A 3 -11.35 -1.33 -10.19
C ASP A 3 -10.17 -0.39 -9.93
N LEU A 4 -8.96 -0.92 -9.73
CA LEU A 4 -7.73 -0.11 -9.55
C LEU A 4 -7.41 0.70 -10.80
N PHE A 5 -7.52 0.08 -11.98
CA PHE A 5 -7.28 0.75 -13.26
C PHE A 5 -8.31 1.86 -13.53
N ASN A 6 -9.59 1.58 -13.22
CA ASN A 6 -10.70 2.51 -13.35
C ASN A 6 -10.60 3.68 -12.34
N ALA A 7 -10.02 3.43 -11.17
CA ALA A 7 -9.68 4.43 -10.16
C ALA A 7 -8.42 5.25 -10.49
N GLY A 8 -7.81 5.03 -11.66
CA GLY A 8 -6.64 5.79 -12.11
C GLY A 8 -5.28 5.25 -11.64
N ILE A 9 -5.24 4.18 -10.84
CA ILE A 9 -4.00 3.56 -10.37
C ILE A 9 -3.37 2.76 -11.51
N ARG A 10 -2.21 3.22 -11.97
CA ARG A 10 -1.49 2.65 -13.12
C ARG A 10 0.01 2.56 -12.79
N PRO A 11 0.62 1.36 -12.86
CA PRO A 11 0.04 0.06 -13.20
C PRO A 11 -0.93 -0.46 -12.12
N ALA A 12 -2.00 -1.12 -12.54
CA ALA A 12 -3.09 -1.58 -11.66
C ALA A 12 -2.74 -2.85 -10.85
N ILE A 13 -1.66 -2.77 -10.08
CA ILE A 13 -1.13 -3.87 -9.26
C ILE A 13 -1.86 -3.91 -7.92
N ASN A 14 -2.53 -5.02 -7.64
CA ASN A 14 -3.12 -5.26 -6.32
C ASN A 14 -2.04 -5.79 -5.37
N VAL A 15 -1.60 -4.94 -4.42
CA VAL A 15 -0.49 -5.22 -3.49
C VAL A 15 -0.82 -6.34 -2.48
N GLY A 16 -2.09 -6.53 -2.15
CA GLY A 16 -2.55 -7.57 -1.23
C GLY A 16 -2.39 -8.98 -1.80
N ILE A 17 -2.80 -9.17 -3.07
CA ILE A 17 -2.71 -10.48 -3.74
C ILE A 17 -1.36 -10.70 -4.45
N SER A 18 -0.67 -9.63 -4.82
CA SER A 18 0.61 -9.73 -5.54
C SER A 18 1.72 -10.18 -4.60
N VAL A 19 2.30 -11.34 -4.88
CA VAL A 19 3.41 -11.92 -4.10
C VAL A 19 4.54 -12.33 -5.05
N SER A 20 5.79 -12.14 -4.59
CA SER A 20 6.94 -12.77 -5.21
C SER A 20 7.40 -13.92 -4.32
N ARG A 21 7.50 -15.13 -4.90
CA ARG A 21 8.01 -16.31 -4.17
C ARG A 21 9.52 -16.23 -3.87
N VAL A 22 10.26 -15.45 -4.65
CA VAL A 22 11.70 -15.21 -4.45
C VAL A 22 11.95 -14.03 -3.49
N GLY A 23 11.07 -13.02 -3.52
CA GLY A 23 11.10 -11.90 -2.60
C GLY A 23 12.37 -11.05 -2.72
N SER A 24 12.93 -10.63 -1.57
CA SER A 24 14.07 -9.72 -1.51
C SER A 24 15.40 -10.30 -2.01
N ALA A 25 15.48 -11.61 -2.24
CA ALA A 25 16.68 -12.25 -2.78
C ALA A 25 16.95 -11.87 -4.26
N ALA A 26 15.91 -11.49 -5.00
CA ALA A 26 16.02 -11.03 -6.38
C ALA A 26 16.29 -9.52 -6.51
N GLN A 27 16.40 -8.80 -5.38
CA GLN A 27 16.52 -7.33 -5.37
C GLN A 27 17.95 -6.89 -5.05
N ILE A 28 18.38 -5.78 -5.65
CA ILE A 28 19.63 -5.11 -5.29
C ILE A 28 19.55 -4.57 -3.85
N LYS A 29 20.70 -4.46 -3.17
CA LYS A 29 20.79 -4.06 -1.76
C LYS A 29 20.09 -2.72 -1.46
N ALA A 30 20.24 -1.74 -2.33
CA ALA A 30 19.60 -0.43 -2.19
C ALA A 30 18.07 -0.54 -2.21
N MET A 31 17.50 -1.30 -3.15
CA MET A 31 16.05 -1.51 -3.24
C MET A 31 15.51 -2.23 -2.00
N LYS A 32 16.24 -3.24 -1.50
CA LYS A 32 15.86 -3.97 -0.29
C LYS A 32 15.77 -3.06 0.95
N GLN A 33 16.67 -2.09 1.09
CA GLN A 33 16.70 -1.17 2.23
C GLN A 33 15.49 -0.23 2.25
N VAL A 34 15.06 0.26 1.08
CA VAL A 34 13.97 1.25 0.98
C VAL A 34 12.59 0.60 0.82
N ALA A 35 12.49 -0.52 0.09
CA ALA A 35 11.21 -1.15 -0.25
C ALA A 35 10.81 -2.30 0.69
N GLY A 36 11.66 -2.70 1.63
CA GLY A 36 11.41 -3.87 2.49
C GLY A 36 10.13 -3.78 3.33
N LYS A 37 9.75 -2.56 3.76
CA LYS A 37 8.52 -2.31 4.54
C LYS A 37 7.34 -1.87 3.67
N LEU A 38 7.59 -1.46 2.43
CA LEU A 38 6.61 -0.82 1.55
C LEU A 38 5.35 -1.69 1.34
N LYS A 39 5.55 -3.00 1.12
CA LYS A 39 4.42 -3.93 0.91
C LYS A 39 3.51 -4.02 2.14
N LEU A 40 4.09 -4.12 3.33
CA LEU A 40 3.31 -4.23 4.57
C LEU A 40 2.54 -2.93 4.82
N GLU A 41 3.19 -1.79 4.59
CA GLU A 41 2.59 -0.47 4.79
C GLU A 41 1.44 -0.21 3.82
N LEU A 42 1.57 -0.61 2.55
CA LEU A 42 0.49 -0.50 1.57
C LEU A 42 -0.66 -1.48 1.86
N ALA A 43 -0.37 -2.66 2.41
CA ALA A 43 -1.41 -3.58 2.85
C ALA A 43 -2.20 -3.01 4.03
N GLN A 44 -1.52 -2.47 5.04
CA GLN A 44 -2.15 -1.77 6.17
C GLN A 44 -2.95 -0.55 5.71
N PHE A 45 -2.41 0.22 4.75
CA PHE A 45 -3.13 1.34 4.16
C PHE A 45 -4.45 0.90 3.50
N ALA A 46 -4.45 -0.17 2.71
CA ALA A 46 -5.67 -0.66 2.05
C ALA A 46 -6.75 -1.10 3.06
N GLU A 47 -6.35 -1.76 4.15
CA GLU A 47 -7.25 -2.13 5.25
C GLU A 47 -7.83 -0.89 5.95
N LEU A 48 -6.99 0.11 6.24
CA LEU A 48 -7.42 1.36 6.87
C LEU A 48 -8.28 2.21 5.94
N GLU A 49 -7.99 2.24 4.64
CA GLU A 49 -8.78 2.97 3.64
C GLU A 49 -10.21 2.38 3.57
N ALA A 50 -10.34 1.05 3.63
CA ALA A 50 -11.64 0.39 3.69
C ALA A 50 -12.39 0.69 5.00
N PHE A 51 -11.71 0.67 6.15
CA PHE A 51 -12.35 0.95 7.45
C PHE A 51 -12.75 2.43 7.59
N ALA A 52 -11.90 3.34 7.12
CA ALA A 52 -12.13 4.78 7.18
C ALA A 52 -13.34 5.24 6.34
N GLN A 53 -13.81 4.45 5.38
CA GLN A 53 -15.07 4.73 4.66
C GLN A 53 -16.31 4.71 5.57
N PHE A 54 -16.23 4.03 6.72
CA PHE A 54 -17.34 3.87 7.65
C PHE A 54 -17.16 4.63 8.97
N ALA A 55 -15.96 5.14 9.24
CA ALA A 55 -15.64 5.82 10.49
C ALA A 55 -15.78 7.35 10.34
N SER A 56 -16.54 7.98 11.22
CA SER A 56 -16.73 9.44 11.23
C SER A 56 -15.62 10.19 11.96
N ASP A 57 -14.90 9.54 12.87
CA ASP A 57 -13.79 10.12 13.62
C ASP A 57 -12.60 9.16 13.62
N LEU A 58 -11.49 9.64 13.07
CA LEU A 58 -10.24 8.88 12.93
C LEU A 58 -9.20 9.54 13.81
N ASP A 59 -8.55 8.75 14.66
CA ASP A 59 -7.49 9.25 15.51
C ASP A 59 -6.28 9.72 14.67
N LYS A 60 -5.44 10.57 15.26
CA LYS A 60 -4.31 11.20 14.55
C LYS A 60 -3.32 10.18 14.01
N ALA A 61 -3.15 9.01 14.65
CA ALA A 61 -2.26 7.97 14.15
C ALA A 61 -2.79 7.35 12.85
N THR A 62 -4.09 7.04 12.78
CA THR A 62 -4.71 6.52 11.57
C THR A 62 -4.70 7.53 10.43
N GLN A 63 -4.98 8.81 10.72
CA GLN A 63 -4.88 9.89 9.71
C GLN A 63 -3.47 9.98 9.11
N ASN A 64 -2.43 9.88 9.95
CA ASN A 64 -1.05 9.91 9.49
C ASN A 64 -0.70 8.68 8.62
N GLN A 65 -1.20 7.50 8.98
CA GLN A 65 -1.00 6.28 8.20
C GLN A 65 -1.72 6.33 6.85
N LEU A 66 -2.96 6.83 6.81
CA LEU A 66 -3.70 7.06 5.57
C LEU A 66 -2.98 8.06 4.65
N ALA A 67 -2.55 9.21 5.20
CA ALA A 67 -1.83 10.22 4.43
C ALA A 67 -0.49 9.70 3.91
N ARG A 68 0.19 8.82 4.66
CA ARG A 68 1.42 8.17 4.19
C ARG A 68 1.13 7.17 3.08
N GLY A 69 0.11 6.32 3.23
CA GLY A 69 -0.27 5.33 2.23
C GLY A 69 -0.74 5.95 0.92
N GLN A 70 -1.47 7.07 0.97
CA GLN A 70 -1.83 7.85 -0.22
C GLN A 70 -0.59 8.33 -0.99
N ARG A 71 0.40 8.92 -0.32
CA ARG A 71 1.66 9.36 -0.94
C ARG A 71 2.52 8.22 -1.49
N LEU A 72 2.40 7.02 -0.92
CA LEU A 72 3.11 5.84 -1.43
C LEU A 72 2.42 5.23 -2.67
N ARG A 73 1.16 5.60 -2.92
CA ARG A 73 0.36 5.12 -4.06
C ARG A 73 0.42 6.05 -5.27
N GLU A 74 0.66 7.34 -5.05
CA GLU A 74 0.98 8.34 -6.10
C GLU A 74 2.34 8.05 -6.77
#